data_AF-A0ABD0X3M0-F1
#
_entry.id   AF-A0ABD0X3M0-F1
#
_cell.length_a   1.000
_cell.length_b   1.000
_cell.length_c   1.000
_cell.angle_alpha   90.00
_cell.angle_beta   90.00
_cell.angle_gamma   90.00
#
_symmetry.space_group_name_H-M   'P 1'
#
loop_
_entity.id
_entity.type
_entity.pdbx_description
1 polymer ?
#
loop_
_entity_poly.entity_id
_entity_poly.type
_entity_poly.pdbx_seq_one_letter_code
_entity_poly.pdbx_strand_id
1 'polypeptide(L)'
;MASENEDVDKEFEEWKIEHGKVYKSKEEEAKRKKIWIESRNFVIEHNKLFDRGEVTFTCGINHMSDLESHEICCGGMRKCHEENTES
;
A
#
# COMPACT_ATOMS: atom_id res chain seq x y z
N MET A 1 13.14 18.62 4.17
CA MET A 1 12.18 17.53 3.85
C MET A 1 12.76 16.59 2.79
N ALA A 2 14.04 16.20 2.91
CA ALA A 2 14.66 15.19 2.03
C ALA A 2 14.97 13.89 2.80
N SER A 3 14.91 13.93 4.13
CA SER A 3 15.31 12.86 5.04
C SER A 3 14.27 11.74 5.20
N GLU A 4 12.98 12.02 5.02
CA GLU A 4 11.93 10.98 5.14
C GLU A 4 11.87 10.04 3.93
N ASN A 5 12.30 10.51 2.75
CA ASN A 5 12.28 9.68 1.55
C ASN A 5 13.41 8.64 1.53
N GLU A 6 14.55 8.95 2.16
CA GLU A 6 15.71 8.04 2.25
C GLU A 6 15.44 6.85 3.18
N ASP A 7 14.79 7.10 4.31
CA ASP A 7 14.44 6.05 5.29
C ASP A 7 13.42 5.05 4.69
N VAL A 8 12.43 5.58 3.97
CA VAL A 8 11.44 4.80 3.22
C VAL A 8 12.06 4.01 2.05
N ASP A 9 13.07 4.56 1.37
CA ASP A 9 13.85 3.82 0.36
C ASP A 9 14.50 2.59 0.99
N LYS A 10 15.18 2.80 2.12
CA LYS A 10 15.92 1.75 2.81
C LYS A 10 15.01 0.63 3.31
N GLU A 11 13.89 0.98 3.95
CA GLU A 11 12.91 -0.03 4.37
C GLU A 11 12.29 -0.78 3.19
N PHE A 12 12.03 -0.09 2.07
CA PHE A 12 11.52 -0.75 0.87
C PHE A 12 12.55 -1.73 0.29
N GLU A 13 13.84 -1.39 0.32
CA GLU A 13 14.91 -2.31 -0.08
C GLU A 13 15.02 -3.52 0.84
N GLU A 14 14.97 -3.32 2.16
CA GLU A 14 14.96 -4.40 3.15
C GLU A 14 13.74 -5.31 2.95
N TRP A 15 12.55 -4.73 2.76
CA TRP A 15 11.32 -5.47 2.48
C TRP A 15 11.40 -6.27 1.17
N LYS A 16 11.98 -5.70 0.10
CA LYS A 16 12.20 -6.41 -1.16
C LYS A 16 13.12 -7.60 -0.96
N ILE A 17 14.20 -7.47 -0.18
CA ILE A 17 15.15 -8.55 0.09
C ILE A 17 14.47 -9.65 0.92
N GLU A 18 13.75 -9.28 1.97
CA GLU A 18 13.04 -10.20 2.85
C GLU A 18 11.99 -11.02 2.09
N HIS A 19 11.29 -10.40 1.14
CA HIS A 19 10.24 -11.03 0.34
C HIS A 19 10.70 -11.54 -1.03
N GLY A 20 11.99 -11.36 -1.39
CA GLY A 20 12.54 -11.76 -2.69
C GLY A 20 11.92 -11.06 -3.91
N LYS A 21 11.50 -9.81 -3.77
CA LYS A 21 10.84 -9.04 -4.83
C LYS A 21 11.87 -8.44 -5.78
N VAL A 22 11.71 -8.74 -7.08
CA VAL A 22 12.58 -8.22 -8.15
C VAL A 22 11.72 -7.55 -9.21
N TYR A 23 11.94 -6.25 -9.43
CA TYR A 23 11.26 -5.46 -10.44
C TYR A 23 12.14 -5.29 -11.68
N LYS A 24 11.55 -5.36 -12.87
CA LYS A 24 12.31 -5.30 -14.13
C LYS A 24 12.72 -3.89 -14.55
N SER A 25 11.99 -2.88 -14.06
CA SER A 25 12.14 -1.48 -14.49
C SER A 25 12.04 -0.52 -13.32
N LYS A 26 12.81 0.57 -13.36
CA LYS A 26 12.74 1.65 -12.34
C LYS A 26 11.35 2.28 -12.24
N GLU A 27 10.64 2.37 -13.36
CA GLU A 27 9.27 2.91 -13.40
C GLU A 27 8.27 2.01 -12.66
N GLU A 28 8.45 0.69 -12.79
CA GLU A 28 7.63 -0.31 -12.10
C GLU A 28 7.96 -0.35 -10.60
N GLU A 29 9.24 -0.26 -10.26
CA GLU A 29 9.69 -0.10 -8.88
C GLU A 29 9.11 1.16 -8.24
N ALA A 30 9.15 2.30 -8.92
CA ALA A 30 8.60 3.55 -8.40
C ALA A 30 7.08 3.48 -8.16
N LYS A 31 6.34 2.79 -9.04
CA LYS A 31 4.90 2.52 -8.83
C LYS A 31 4.67 1.61 -7.64
N ARG A 32 5.35 0.46 -7.57
CA ARG A 32 5.19 -0.52 -6.49
C ARG A 32 5.61 0.06 -5.14
N LYS A 33 6.64 0.91 -5.13
CA LYS A 33 7.06 1.66 -3.95
C LYS A 33 5.99 2.63 -3.45
N LYS A 34 5.29 3.35 -4.35
CA LYS A 34 4.16 4.21 -3.94
C LYS A 34 3.06 3.40 -3.25
N ILE A 35 2.67 2.27 -3.83
CA ILE A 35 1.66 1.36 -3.26
C ILE A 35 2.10 0.84 -1.89
N TRP A 36 3.39 0.50 -1.75
CA TRP A 36 3.96 0.07 -0.48
C TRP A 36 3.92 1.16 0.60
N ILE A 37 4.23 2.41 0.23
CA ILE A 37 4.12 3.57 1.13
C ILE A 37 2.68 3.78 1.58
N GLU A 38 1.71 3.66 0.66
CA GLU A 38 0.29 3.78 0.99
C GLU A 38 -0.18 2.67 1.95
N SER A 39 0.24 1.43 1.70
CA SER A 39 -0.02 0.30 2.60
C SER A 39 0.58 0.51 3.99
N ARG A 40 1.81 1.02 4.07
CA ARG A 40 2.48 1.41 5.33
C ARG A 40 1.65 2.42 6.09
N ASN A 41 1.22 3.49 5.43
CA ASN A 41 0.44 4.54 6.07
C ASN A 41 -0.90 4.01 6.57
N PHE A 42 -1.56 3.15 5.77
CA PHE A 42 -2.78 2.49 6.18
C PHE A 42 -2.58 1.62 7.43
N VAL A 43 -1.51 0.80 7.46
CA VAL A 43 -1.16 -0.03 8.63
C VAL A 43 -0.95 0.82 9.87
N ILE A 44 -0.19 1.92 9.75
CA ILE A 44 0.08 2.83 10.86
C ILE A 44 -1.22 3.44 11.39
N GLU A 45 -2.09 3.96 10.51
CA GLU A 45 -3.38 4.53 10.90
C GLU A 45 -4.32 3.50 11.50
N HIS A 46 -4.35 2.27 10.96
CA HIS A 46 -5.15 1.17 11.49
C HIS A 46 -4.67 0.74 12.88
N ASN A 47 -3.36 0.63 13.10
CA ASN A 47 -2.82 0.29 14.40
C ASN A 47 -3.05 1.41 15.43
N LYS A 48 -3.06 2.69 15.01
CA LYS A 48 -3.51 3.79 15.88
C LYS A 48 -5.00 3.68 16.25
N LEU A 49 -5.86 3.24 15.33
CA LEU A 49 -7.27 2.96 15.62
C LEU A 49 -7.41 1.79 16.61
N PHE A 50 -6.55 0.78 16.48
CA PHE A 50 -6.51 -0.38 17.38
C PHE A 50 -6.14 0.06 18.80
N ASP A 51 -5.13 0.92 18.96
CA ASP A 51 -4.75 1.49 20.26
C ASP A 51 -5.86 2.34 20.89
N ARG A 52 -6.73 2.93 20.05
CA ARG A 52 -7.94 3.64 20.51
C ARG A 52 -9.10 2.69 20.83
N GLY A 53 -9.00 1.40 20.52
CA GLY A 53 -10.04 0.40 20.70
C GLY A 53 -11.16 0.48 19.66
N GLU A 54 -10.97 1.17 18.53
CA GLU A 54 -11.99 1.31 17.48
C GLU A 54 -12.00 0.15 16.48
N VAL A 55 -10.87 -0.55 16.35
CA VAL A 55 -10.74 -1.77 15.56
C VAL A 55 -10.23 -2.91 16.44
N THR A 56 -10.59 -4.14 16.09
CA THR A 56 -10.31 -5.34 16.89
C THR A 56 -9.08 -6.11 16.42
N PHE A 57 -8.44 -5.68 15.34
CA PHE A 57 -7.27 -6.33 14.76
C PHE A 57 -6.20 -5.30 14.42
N THR A 58 -4.95 -5.77 14.38
CA THR A 58 -3.80 -4.99 13.92
C THR A 58 -3.41 -5.44 12.53
N CYS A 59 -2.91 -4.51 11.72
CA CYS A 59 -2.36 -4.81 10.41
C CYS A 59 -0.82 -4.72 10.45
N GLY A 60 -0.17 -5.35 9.48
CA GLY A 60 1.27 -5.30 9.30
C GLY A 60 1.63 -5.21 7.81
N ILE A 61 2.80 -4.66 7.52
CA ILE A 61 3.38 -4.75 6.16
C ILE A 61 3.64 -6.22 5.85
N ASN A 62 3.18 -6.68 4.69
CA ASN A 62 3.31 -8.07 4.24
C ASN A 62 3.69 -8.12 2.76
N HIS A 63 3.83 -9.32 2.20
CA HIS A 63 4.14 -9.53 0.79
C HIS A 63 3.09 -9.00 -0.20
N MET A 64 1.90 -8.62 0.29
CA MET A 64 0.81 -8.00 -0.46
C MET A 64 0.83 -6.47 -0.32
N SER A 65 1.76 -5.89 0.42
CA SER A 65 1.86 -4.43 0.56
C SER A 65 2.27 -3.72 -0.74
N ASP A 66 2.71 -4.45 -1.78
CA ASP A 66 2.87 -3.90 -3.14
C ASP A 66 1.64 -4.11 -4.04
N LEU A 67 0.55 -4.66 -3.50
CA LEU A 67 -0.71 -4.88 -4.19
C LEU A 67 -1.73 -3.84 -3.72
N GLU A 68 -2.18 -3.01 -4.64
CA GLU A 68 -3.18 -1.99 -4.35
C GLU A 68 -4.54 -2.66 -4.13
N SER A 69 -5.37 -2.16 -3.20
CA SER A 69 -6.70 -2.71 -2.92
C SER A 69 -7.59 -2.79 -4.16
N HIS A 70 -7.37 -1.92 -5.16
CA HIS A 70 -8.06 -2.00 -6.44
C HIS A 70 -7.63 -3.22 -7.26
N GLU A 71 -6.35 -3.63 -7.26
CA GLU A 71 -5.86 -4.83 -7.94
C GLU A 71 -6.36 -6.12 -7.25
N ILE A 72 -6.52 -6.10 -5.93
CA ILE A 72 -7.07 -7.23 -5.16
C ILE A 72 -8.57 -7.42 -5.44
N CYS A 73 -9.31 -6.33 -5.63
CA CYS A 73 -10.76 -6.37 -5.86
C CYS A 73 -11.15 -6.68 -7.31
N CYS A 74 -10.32 -6.34 -8.30
CA CYS A 74 -10.72 -6.42 -9.72
C CYS A 74 -10.31 -7.70 -10.48
N GLY A 75 -10.10 -8.81 -9.76
CA GLY A 75 -10.19 -10.16 -10.33
C GLY A 75 -11.60 -10.59 -10.75
N GLY A 76 -12.65 -9.76 -10.57
CA GLY A 76 -13.97 -10.14 -11.06
C GLY A 76 -15.18 -9.36 -10.59
N MET A 77 -15.10 -8.10 -10.17
CA MET A 77 -16.31 -7.30 -9.95
C MET A 77 -16.27 -5.98 -10.71
N ARG A 78 -17.03 -6.03 -11.81
CA ARG A 78 -17.52 -4.97 -12.71
C ARG A 78 -17.16 -3.52 -12.33
N LYS A 79 -16.62 -2.80 -13.32
CA LYS A 79 -16.98 -1.39 -13.53
C LYS A 79 -18.51 -1.31 -13.59
N CYS A 80 -19.17 -0.85 -12.54
CA CYS A 80 -20.49 -0.27 -12.67
C CYS A 80 -20.29 1.23 -12.91
N HIS A 81 -20.84 1.64 -14.03
CA HIS A 81 -20.83 2.96 -14.63
C HIS A 81 -21.48 4.01 -13.73
N GLU A 82 -20.96 5.22 -13.90
CA GLU A 82 -21.46 6.55 -13.55
C GLU A 82 -23.00 6.70 -13.59
N GLU A 83 -23.56 7.44 -12.64
CA GLU A 83 -24.78 8.21 -12.91
C GLU A 83 -24.74 9.58 -12.23
N ASN A 84 -25.04 10.54 -13.10
CA ASN A 84 -25.11 11.98 -12.97
C ASN A 84 -26.32 12.39 -12.09
N THR A 85 -26.16 13.38 -11.22
CA THR A 85 -27.29 14.24 -10.83
C THR A 85 -26.83 15.69 -10.75
N GLU A 86 -27.15 16.45 -11.80
CA GLU A 86 -27.29 17.91 -11.81
C GLU A 86 -28.10 18.43 -10.61
N SER A 87 -27.66 19.56 -10.03
CA SER A 87 -28.51 20.65 -9.51
C SER A 87 -27.67 21.92 -9.33
#